data_AF-A0A820PDW7-F1
#
_entry.id   AF-A0A820PDW7-F1
#
_cell.length_a   1.000
_cell.length_b   1.000
_cell.length_c   1.000
_cell.angle_alpha   90.00
_cell.angle_beta   90.00
_cell.angle_gamma   90.00
#
_symmetry.space_group_name_H-M   'P 1'
#
loop_
_entity.id
_entity.type
_entity.pdbx_description
1 polymer ?
#
loop_
_entity_poly.entity_id
_entity_poly.type
_entity_poly.pdbx_seq_one_letter_code
_entity_poly.pdbx_strand_id
1 'polypeptide(L)'
;MVDCLSRLYIFDEAQKLIDDYEKSNPPCSVMYMAILSGARNSRQHILSQKIYDRMTMLFPNEKEALKSGSALLGNTYLSIGDHERAENVR
;
A
#
# COMPACT_ATOMS: atom_id res chain seq x y z
N MET A 1 9.94 -2.96 -11.07
CA MET A 1 9.41 -1.80 -11.83
C MET A 1 8.39 -1.02 -11.00
N VAL A 2 7.33 -1.65 -10.47
CA VAL A 2 6.36 -1.01 -9.54
C VAL A 2 7.07 -0.32 -8.36
N ASP A 3 7.99 -1.01 -7.65
CA ASP A 3 8.78 -0.42 -6.55
C ASP A 3 9.55 0.85 -6.95
N CYS A 4 10.16 0.88 -8.14
CA CYS A 4 10.88 2.05 -8.62
C CYS A 4 9.95 3.25 -8.83
N LEU A 5 8.80 3.02 -9.47
CA LEU A 5 7.80 4.07 -9.71
C LEU A 5 7.20 4.59 -8.40
N SER A 6 6.89 3.69 -7.46
CA SER A 6 6.37 4.07 -6.13
C SER A 6 7.38 4.90 -5.33
N ARG A 7 8.68 4.61 -5.42
CA ARG A 7 9.74 5.43 -4.79
C ARG A 7 9.91 6.80 -5.43
N LEU A 8 9.54 6.93 -6.70
CA LEU A 8 9.52 8.21 -7.43
C LEU A 8 8.18 8.94 -7.30
N TYR A 9 7.23 8.40 -6.51
CA TYR A 9 5.88 8.95 -6.31
C TYR A 9 5.03 9.01 -7.59
N ILE A 10 5.38 8.18 -8.58
CA ILE A 10 4.69 8.03 -9.85
C ILE A 10 3.65 6.91 -9.69
N PHE A 11 2.60 7.19 -8.91
CA PHE A 11 1.67 6.16 -8.45
C PHE A 11 0.67 5.70 -9.51
N ASP A 12 0.29 6.58 -10.44
CA ASP A 12 -0.66 6.25 -11.49
C ASP A 12 -0.07 5.22 -12.47
N GLU A 13 1.19 5.39 -12.86
CA GLU A 13 1.92 4.45 -13.70
C GLU A 13 2.24 3.16 -12.95
N ALA A 14 2.55 3.25 -11.65
CA ALA A 14 2.73 2.07 -10.81
C ALA A 14 1.44 1.22 -10.76
N GLN A 15 0.28 1.87 -10.58
CA GLN A 15 -1.02 1.20 -10.58
C GLN A 15 -1.34 0.63 -11.96
N LYS A 16 -1.09 1.37 -13.04
CA LYS A 16 -1.30 0.87 -14.41
C LYS A 16 -0.52 -0.41 -14.69
N LEU A 17 0.71 -0.53 -14.19
CA LEU A 17 1.49 -1.77 -14.32
C LEU A 17 0.88 -2.95 -13.55
N ILE A 18 0.29 -2.69 -12.37
CA ILE A 18 -0.45 -3.72 -11.63
C ILE A 18 -1.67 -4.14 -12.43
N ASP A 19 -2.46 -3.18 -12.91
CA ASP A 19 -3.67 -3.44 -13.68
C ASP A 19 -3.36 -4.23 -14.97
N ASP A 20 -2.27 -3.89 -15.66
CA ASP A 20 -1.81 -4.61 -16.84
C ASP A 20 -1.34 -6.04 -16.52
N TYR A 21 -0.63 -6.23 -15.40
CA TYR A 21 -0.20 -7.55 -14.93
C TYR A 21 -1.40 -8.45 -14.59
N GLU A 22 -2.38 -7.89 -13.87
CA GLU A 22 -3.56 -8.62 -13.39
C GLU A 22 -4.54 -9.04 -14.50
N LYS A 23 -4.42 -8.49 -15.71
CA LYS A 23 -5.19 -8.95 -16.89
C LYS A 23 -4.92 -10.42 -17.25
N SER A 24 -3.75 -10.94 -16.90
CA SER A 24 -3.34 -12.30 -17.28
C SER A 24 -2.77 -13.10 -16.11
N ASN A 25 -2.67 -12.50 -14.93
CA ASN A 25 -2.06 -13.11 -13.76
C ASN A 25 -2.93 -12.83 -12.51
N PRO A 26 -2.89 -13.72 -11.50
CA PRO A 26 -3.53 -13.41 -10.23
C PRO A 26 -2.87 -12.20 -9.55
N PRO A 27 -3.63 -11.40 -8.77
CA PRO A 27 -3.07 -10.30 -7.98
C PRO A 27 -1.88 -10.74 -7.12
N CYS A 28 -0.93 -9.83 -6.93
CA CYS A 28 0.29 -10.08 -6.16
C CYS A 28 0.46 -9.03 -5.05
N SER A 29 0.37 -9.46 -3.80
CA SER A 29 0.45 -8.57 -2.62
C SER A 29 1.74 -7.74 -2.56
N VAL A 30 2.86 -8.27 -3.07
CA VAL A 30 4.15 -7.58 -3.13
C VAL A 30 4.08 -6.29 -3.96
N MET A 31 3.29 -6.26 -5.04
CA MET A 31 3.14 -5.06 -5.86
C MET A 31 2.36 -3.95 -5.13
N TYR A 32 1.30 -4.32 -4.41
CA TYR A 32 0.55 -3.38 -3.57
C TYR A 32 1.39 -2.88 -2.39
N MET A 33 2.20 -3.76 -1.78
CA MET A 33 3.14 -3.39 -0.72
C MET A 33 4.15 -2.34 -1.18
N ALA A 34 4.62 -2.45 -2.42
CA ALA A 34 5.53 -1.48 -3.02
C ALA A 34 4.90 -0.09 -3.15
N ILE A 35 3.64 -0.02 -3.61
CA ILE A 35 2.87 1.24 -3.66
C ILE A 35 2.68 1.81 -2.25
N LEU A 36 2.27 0.98 -1.29
CA LEU A 36 2.04 1.39 0.10
C LEU A 36 3.31 1.96 0.76
N SER A 37 4.47 1.35 0.50
CA SER A 37 5.77 1.84 0.96
C SER A 37 6.12 3.21 0.36
N GLY A 38 5.88 3.41 -0.94
CA GLY A 38 6.06 4.70 -1.61
C GLY A 38 5.12 5.77 -1.08
N ALA A 39 3.83 5.45 -0.95
CA ALA A 39 2.78 6.35 -0.46
C ALA A 39 3.12 6.87 0.96
N ARG A 40 3.58 5.98 1.85
CA ARG A 40 4.11 6.33 3.17
C ARG A 40 5.23 7.37 3.10
N ASN A 41 6.23 7.18 2.24
CA ASN A 41 7.36 8.09 2.13
C ASN A 41 6.93 9.50 1.68
N SER A 42 5.91 9.59 0.84
CA SER A 42 5.28 10.86 0.43
C SER A 42 4.18 11.36 1.38
N ARG A 43 3.96 10.72 2.54
CA ARG A 43 2.89 11.03 3.51
C ARG A 43 1.48 11.05 2.91
N GLN A 44 1.24 10.28 1.84
CA GLN A 44 -0.05 10.19 1.17
C GLN A 44 -1.00 9.22 1.88
N HIS A 45 -1.51 9.63 3.05
CA HIS A 45 -2.37 8.80 3.89
C HIS A 45 -3.64 8.30 3.19
N ILE A 46 -4.28 9.11 2.34
CA ILE A 46 -5.46 8.69 1.57
C ILE A 46 -5.11 7.52 0.64
N LEU A 47 -3.99 7.63 -0.09
CA LEU A 47 -3.53 6.57 -0.97
C LEU A 47 -3.10 5.34 -0.16
N SER A 48 -2.37 5.51 0.93
CA SER A 48 -1.97 4.42 1.82
C SER A 48 -3.18 3.63 2.32
N GLN A 49 -4.24 4.32 2.78
CA GLN A 49 -5.47 3.67 3.22
C GLN A 49 -6.13 2.90 2.08
N LYS A 50 -6.31 3.54 0.91
CA LYS A 50 -6.92 2.90 -0.27
C LYS A 50 -6.18 1.62 -0.68
N ILE A 51 -4.86 1.64 -0.69
CA ILE A 51 -4.04 0.47 -1.04
C ILE A 51 -4.17 -0.61 0.02
N TYR A 52 -4.10 -0.24 1.30
CA TYR A 52 -4.26 -1.21 2.38
C TYR A 52 -5.64 -1.89 2.35
N ASP A 53 -6.72 -1.11 2.17
CA ASP A 53 -8.08 -1.65 2.01
C ASP A 53 -8.18 -2.60 0.82
N ARG A 54 -7.52 -2.28 -0.29
CA ARG A 54 -7.47 -3.18 -1.44
C ARG A 54 -6.73 -4.48 -1.12
N MET A 55 -5.64 -4.40 -0.35
CA MET A 55 -4.91 -5.59 0.10
C MET A 55 -5.74 -6.48 1.02
N THR A 56 -6.50 -5.92 1.96
CA THR A 56 -7.36 -6.71 2.86
C THR A 56 -8.46 -7.45 2.09
N MET A 57 -8.98 -6.85 1.01
CA MET A 57 -9.97 -7.48 0.14
C MET A 57 -9.38 -8.57 -0.76
N LEU A 58 -8.21 -8.34 -1.36
CA LEU A 58 -7.61 -9.26 -2.33
C LEU A 58 -6.84 -10.41 -1.67
N PHE A 59 -6.23 -10.16 -0.50
CA PHE A 59 -5.33 -11.09 0.16
C PHE A 59 -5.73 -11.39 1.62
N PRO A 60 -6.99 -11.74 1.92
CA PRO A 60 -7.46 -11.91 3.30
C PRO A 60 -6.72 -13.03 4.06
N ASN A 61 -6.09 -13.96 3.33
CA ASN A 61 -5.35 -15.08 3.91
C ASN A 61 -3.85 -14.79 4.07
N GLU A 62 -3.31 -13.69 3.53
CA GLU A 62 -1.88 -13.34 3.60
C GLU A 62 -1.56 -12.51 4.85
N LYS A 63 -1.68 -13.14 6.03
CA LYS A 63 -1.56 -12.46 7.33
C LYS A 63 -0.27 -11.65 7.49
N GLU A 64 0.87 -12.17 7.03
CA GLU A 64 2.15 -11.48 7.14
C GLU A 64 2.22 -10.23 6.24
N ALA A 65 1.63 -10.30 5.04
CA ALA A 65 1.53 -9.14 4.15
C ALA A 65 0.62 -8.07 4.76
N LEU A 66 -0.55 -8.47 5.30
CA LEU A 66 -1.47 -7.53 5.94
C LEU A 66 -0.87 -6.90 7.20
N LYS A 67 -0.18 -7.66 8.04
CA LYS A 67 0.53 -7.13 9.22
C LYS A 67 1.60 -6.11 8.83
N SER A 68 2.36 -6.39 7.78
CA SER A 68 3.35 -5.45 7.26
C SER A 68 2.69 -4.19 6.69
N GLY A 69 1.58 -4.36 5.97
CA GLY A 69 0.80 -3.27 5.41
C GLY A 69 0.20 -2.36 6.49
N SER A 70 -0.35 -2.94 7.57
CA SER A 70 -0.94 -2.18 8.67
C SER A 70 0.13 -1.34 9.39
N ALA A 71 1.33 -1.89 9.58
CA ALA A 71 2.46 -1.14 10.12
C ALA A 71 2.86 0.05 9.23
N LEU A 72 2.87 -0.11 7.90
CA LEU A 72 3.16 0.99 6.98
C LEU A 72 2.06 2.07 6.98
N LEU A 73 0.79 1.65 7.01
CA LEU A 73 -0.35 2.56 7.10
C LEU A 73 -0.33 3.34 8.42
N GLY A 74 -0.14 2.67 9.56
CA GLY A 74 0.00 3.30 10.87
C GLY A 74 1.16 4.28 10.91
N ASN A 75 2.31 3.94 10.32
CA ASN A 75 3.44 4.87 10.21
C ASN A 75 3.12 6.08 9.32
N THR A 76 2.28 5.92 8.30
CA THR A 76 1.80 7.05 7.49
C THR A 76 0.94 7.98 8.34
N TYR A 77 0.03 7.44 9.15
CA TYR A 77 -0.80 8.22 10.07
C TYR A 77 0.04 8.98 11.11
N LEU A 78 1.02 8.31 11.73
CA LEU A 78 1.97 8.97 12.63
C LEU A 78 2.72 10.12 11.94
N SER A 79 3.11 9.96 10.67
CA SER A 79 3.87 10.99 9.94
C SER A 79 3.09 12.27 9.66
N ILE A 80 1.76 12.21 9.75
CA ILE A 80 0.85 13.37 9.60
C ILE A 80 0.26 13.84 10.94
N GLY A 81 0.69 13.25 12.06
CA GLY A 81 0.20 13.59 13.41
C GLY A 81 -1.15 12.97 13.78
N ASP A 82 -1.67 12.03 12.98
CA ASP A 82 -2.92 11.32 13.28
C ASP A 82 -2.64 10.11 14.17
N HIS A 83 -2.42 10.38 15.45
CA HIS A 83 -2.10 9.35 16.45
C HIS A 83 -3.27 8.39 16.68
N GLU A 84 -4.51 8.89 16.65
CA GLU A 84 -5.70 8.08 16.88
C GLU A 84 -5.86 6.99 15.82
N ARG A 85 -5.76 7.34 14.53
CA ARG A 85 -5.83 6.32 13.46
C ARG A 85 -4.63 5.40 13.46
N ALA A 86 -3.45 5.90 13.84
CA ALA A 86 -2.26 5.06 13.94
C ALA A 86 -2.39 3.94 14.98
N GLU A 87 -3.04 4.23 16.13
CA GLU A 87 -3.31 3.24 17.17
C GLU A 87 -4.36 2.22 16.72
N ASN A 88 -5.41 2.66 16.02
CA ASN A 88 -6.51 1.80 15.58
C ASN A 88 -6.18 0.82 14.45
N VAL A 89 -5.06 1.04 13.73
CA VAL A 89 -4.65 0.18 12.60
C VAL A 89 -3.68 -0.93 13.02
N ARG A 90 -3.03 -0.81 14.19
CA ARG A 90 -2.03 -1.77 14.69
C ARG A 90 -2.65 -2.94 15.43
#